data_AF-K2AFR4-F1
#
_entry.id   AF-K2AFR4-F1
#
_cell.length_a   1.000
_cell.length_b   1.000
_cell.length_c   1.000
_cell.angle_alpha   90.00
_cell.angle_beta   90.00
_cell.angle_gamma   90.00
#
_symmetry.space_group_name_H-M   'P 1'
#
loop_
_entity.id
_entity.type
_entity.pdbx_description
1 polymer ?
#
loop_
_entity_poly.entity_id
_entity_poly.type
_entity_poly.pdbx_seq_one_letter_code
_entity_poly.pdbx_strand_id
1 'polypeptide(L)' 'MLTVISPAKRLNEKPHDLRGLAPTVPAFANDATRLAKIARTLSPQDLCKLMDISPALGQLNHDRFKAFTADAPGVPAA' A
#
# COMPACT_ATOMS: atom_id res chain seq x y z
N MET A 1 12.27 -18.59 -15.79
CA MET A 1 11.11 -17.87 -16.37
C MET A 1 10.56 -16.94 -15.31
N LEU A 2 10.24 -15.69 -15.65
CA LEU A 2 9.75 -14.68 -14.70
C LEU A 2 8.53 -14.00 -15.31
N THR A 3 7.44 -13.92 -14.54
CA THR A 3 6.18 -13.30 -14.95
C THR A 3 5.99 -11.99 -14.19
N VAL A 4 5.61 -10.93 -14.90
CA VAL A 4 5.34 -9.62 -14.30
C VAL A 4 3.87 -9.29 -14.51
N ILE A 5 3.20 -8.94 -13.42
CA ILE A 5 1.80 -8.52 -13.42
C ILE A 5 1.68 -7.13 -12.79
N SER A 6 0.68 -6.38 -13.22
CA SER A 6 0.35 -5.09 -12.62
C SER A 6 -0.32 -5.28 -11.25
N PRO A 7 -0.15 -4.34 -10.31
CA PRO A 7 -0.89 -4.35 -9.06
C PRO A 7 -2.36 -3.94 -9.26
N ALA A 8 -3.19 -4.19 -8.24
CA ALA A 8 -4.58 -3.76 -8.21
C ALA A 8 -4.78 -2.52 -7.30
N LYS A 9 -5.73 -1.64 -7.67
CA LYS A 9 -6.11 -0.48 -6.84
C LYS A 9 -6.97 -0.87 -5.64
N ARG A 10 -7.79 -1.93 -5.78
CA ARG A 10 -8.67 -2.43 -4.73
C ARG A 10 -7.93 -3.51 -3.95
N LEU A 11 -7.86 -3.35 -2.63
CA LEU A 11 -7.22 -4.30 -1.72
C LEU A 11 -8.27 -5.16 -1.03
N ASN A 12 -7.99 -6.45 -0.89
CA ASN A 12 -8.70 -7.32 0.03
C ASN A 12 -7.87 -7.43 1.31
N GLU A 13 -8.33 -6.80 2.38
CA GLU A 13 -7.61 -6.74 3.67
C GLU A 13 -7.84 -7.98 4.54
N LYS A 14 -8.64 -8.95 4.05
CA LYS A 14 -8.82 -10.23 4.73
C LYS A 14 -7.63 -11.16 4.41
N PRO A 15 -7.05 -11.82 5.42
CA PRO A 15 -6.09 -12.90 5.18
C PRO A 15 -6.68 -13.94 4.22
N HIS A 16 -5.86 -14.39 3.28
CA HIS A 16 -6.24 -15.42 2.31
C HIS A 16 -5.30 -16.61 2.44
N ASP A 17 -5.81 -17.80 2.07
CA ASP A 17 -5.05 -19.04 2.15
C ASP A 17 -3.89 -19.03 1.14
N LEU A 18 -2.66 -19.12 1.67
CA LEU A 18 -1.41 -19.14 0.90
C LEU A 18 -1.08 -20.54 0.34
N ARG A 19 -1.95 -21.54 0.56
CA ARG A 19 -1.81 -22.92 0.09
C ARG A 19 -0.45 -23.53 0.42
N GLY A 20 0.02 -23.29 1.64
CA GLY A 20 1.29 -23.81 2.17
C GLY A 20 2.53 -22.99 1.84
N LEU A 21 2.41 -21.83 1.16
CA LEU A 21 3.53 -20.95 0.89
C LEU A 21 3.90 -20.11 2.13
N ALA A 22 5.20 -20.04 2.43
CA ALA A 22 5.71 -19.17 3.48
C ALA A 22 5.76 -17.71 2.99
N PRO A 23 5.23 -16.74 3.76
CA PRO A 23 5.33 -15.33 3.42
C PRO A 23 6.78 -14.84 3.48
N THR A 24 7.12 -13.86 2.65
CA THR A 24 8.42 -13.19 2.62
C THR A 24 8.25 -11.69 2.83
N VAL A 25 9.36 -10.98 3.04
CA VAL A 25 9.36 -9.53 3.23
C VAL A 25 9.78 -8.79 1.95
N PRO A 26 9.23 -7.60 1.66
CA PRO A 26 9.62 -6.82 0.49
C PRO A 26 11.08 -6.38 0.53
N ALA A 27 11.83 -6.60 -0.55
CA ALA A 27 13.24 -6.22 -0.65
C ALA A 27 13.49 -4.70 -0.58
N PHE A 28 12.50 -3.88 -0.95
CA PHE A 28 12.60 -2.41 -1.04
C PHE A 28 11.83 -1.67 0.07
N ALA A 29 11.79 -2.22 1.28
CA ALA A 29 11.06 -1.63 2.41
C ALA A 29 11.52 -0.19 2.76
N ASN A 30 12.81 0.11 2.58
CA ASN A 30 13.37 1.44 2.82
C ASN A 30 12.84 2.49 1.83
N ASP A 31 12.72 2.13 0.55
CA ASP A 31 12.17 3.01 -0.47
C ASP A 31 10.66 3.23 -0.27
N ALA A 32 9.92 2.17 0.04
CA ALA A 32 8.50 2.28 0.39
C ALA A 32 8.31 3.23 1.58
N THR A 33 9.17 3.14 2.59
CA THR A 33 9.15 4.05 3.76
C THR A 33 9.44 5.50 3.37
N ARG A 34 10.42 5.73 2.50
CA ARG A 34 10.75 7.08 1.99
C ARG A 34 9.58 7.69 1.24
N LEU A 35 8.92 6.92 0.37
CA LEU A 35 7.72 7.37 -0.35
C LEU A 35 6.55 7.64 0.60
N ALA A 36 6.30 6.75 1.56
CA ALA A 36 5.23 6.93 2.55
C ALA A 36 5.44 8.17 3.44
N LYS A 37 6.69 8.54 3.74
CA LYS A 37 7.01 9.78 4.47
C LYS A 37 6.62 11.03 3.67
N ILE A 38 6.86 11.04 2.37
CA ILE A 38 6.45 12.15 1.48
C ILE A 38 4.93 12.17 1.37
N ALA A 39 4.29 11.01 1.13
CA ALA A 39 2.84 10.93 0.99
C ALA A 39 2.09 11.38 2.27
N ARG A 40 2.68 11.19 3.46
CA ARG A 40 2.14 11.67 4.74
C ARG A 40 2.01 13.18 4.85
N THR A 41 2.76 13.96 4.06
CA THR A 41 2.68 15.43 4.10
C THR A 41 1.57 15.97 3.21
N LEU A 42 0.96 15.14 2.37
CA LEU A 42 -0.12 15.54 1.47
C LEU A 42 -1.46 15.57 2.23
N SER A 43 -2.27 16.60 2.01
CA SER A 43 -3.64 16.62 2.54
C SER A 43 -4.54 15.62 1.77
N PRO A 44 -5.70 15.22 2.32
CA PRO A 44 -6.69 14.45 1.56
C PRO A 44 -7.07 15.11 0.23
N GLN A 45 -7.17 16.44 0.18
CA GLN A 45 -7.47 17.20 -1.03
C GLN A 45 -6.33 17.12 -2.05
N ASP A 46 -5.06 17.21 -1.61
CA ASP A 46 -3.90 17.04 -2.48
C ASP A 46 -3.87 15.63 -3.09
N LEU A 47 -4.18 14.61 -2.29
CA LEU A 47 -4.26 13.23 -2.76
C LEU A 47 -5.39 13.03 -3.79
N CYS A 48 -6.57 13.64 -3.57
CA CYS A 48 -7.66 13.59 -4.55
C CYS A 48 -7.23 14.18 -5.90
N LYS A 49 -6.60 15.36 -5.87
CA LYS A 49 -6.14 16.05 -7.08
C LYS A 49 -5.01 15.29 -7.78
N LEU A 50 -4.07 14.76 -7.02
CA LEU A 50 -2.91 14.04 -7.55
C LEU A 50 -3.29 12.69 -8.18
N MET A 51 -4.19 11.96 -7.52
CA MET A 51 -4.53 10.58 -7.90
C MET A 51 -5.81 10.46 -8.73
N ASP A 52 -6.53 11.57 -8.91
CA ASP A 52 -7.85 11.63 -9.55
C ASP A 52 -8.84 10.64 -8.90
N ILE A 53 -9.03 10.80 -7.58
CA ILE A 53 -9.88 9.94 -6.74
C ILE A 53 -10.92 10.74 -5.96
N SER A 54 -11.97 10.06 -5.52
CA SER A 54 -13.03 10.67 -4.73
C SER A 54 -12.54 11.15 -3.35
N PRO A 55 -13.23 12.11 -2.72
CA PRO A 55 -12.89 12.58 -1.37
C PRO A 55 -12.78 11.46 -0.33
N ALA A 56 -13.68 10.46 -0.40
CA ALA A 56 -13.66 9.31 0.49
C ALA A 56 -12.38 8.45 0.31
N LEU A 57 -11.94 8.26 -0.93
CA LEU A 57 -10.69 7.55 -1.23
C LEU A 57 -9.45 8.38 -0.88
N GLY A 58 -9.52 9.71 -1.03
CA GLY A 58 -8.46 10.62 -0.59
C GLY A 58 -8.25 10.54 0.92
N GLN A 59 -9.33 10.59 1.70
CA GLN A 59 -9.27 10.42 3.15
C GLN A 59 -8.73 9.04 3.53
N LEU A 60 -9.24 7.97 2.91
CA LEU A 60 -8.77 6.61 3.16
C LEU A 60 -7.26 6.46 2.92
N ASN A 61 -6.74 6.99 1.80
CA ASN A 61 -5.32 6.88 1.49
C ASN A 61 -4.45 7.76 2.39
N HIS A 62 -4.92 8.96 2.76
CA HIS A 62 -4.25 9.79 3.75
C HIS A 62 -4.06 9.03 5.07
N ASP A 63 -5.11 8.37 5.55
CA ASP A 63 -5.06 7.60 6.81
C ASP A 63 -4.15 6.38 6.68
N ARG A 64 -4.17 5.69 5.54
CA ARG A 64 -3.23 4.60 5.22
C ARG A 64 -1.77 5.07 5.23
N PHE A 65 -1.44 6.21 4.63
CA PHE A 65 -0.08 6.74 4.65
C PHE A 65 0.35 7.14 6.06
N LYS A 66 -0.54 7.71 6.88
CA LYS A 66 -0.27 8.02 8.29
C LYS A 66 0.01 6.77 9.11
N ALA A 67 -0.76 5.70 8.91
CA ALA A 67 -0.63 4.45 9.62
C ALA A 67 0.53 3.56 9.13
N PHE A 68 1.12 3.83 7.97
CA PHE A 68 2.14 2.97 7.37
C PHE A 68 3.42 2.88 8.22
N THR A 69 3.83 1.66 8.57
CA THR A 69 5.15 1.33 9.14
C THR A 69 5.79 0.17 8.37
N ALA A 70 7.12 0.21 8.23
CA ALA A 70 7.85 -0.73 7.39
C ALA A 70 7.94 -2.15 7.98
N ASP A 71 7.78 -2.24 9.29
CA ASP A 71 7.87 -3.42 10.14
C ASP A 71 6.50 -4.01 10.49
N ALA A 72 5.41 -3.44 9.97
CA ALA A 72 4.07 -4.00 10.16
C ALA A 72 3.98 -5.41 9.53
N PRO A 73 3.32 -6.38 10.19
CA PRO A 73 3.28 -7.77 9.73
C PRO A 73 2.60 -7.98 8.37
N GLY A 74 1.78 -7.01 7.92
CA GLY A 74 1.18 -6.98 6.58
C GLY A 74 0.36 -8.22 6.20
N VAL A 75 -0.05 -8.27 4.93
CA VAL A 75 -0.55 -9.50 4.27
C VAL A 75 0.23 -9.71 2.98
N PRO A 76 0.50 -10.95 2.56
CA PRO A 76 1.19 -11.20 1.30
C PRO A 76 0.47 -10.57 0.11
N ALA A 77 1.23 -10.09 -0.85
CA ALA A 77 0.70 -9.66 -2.13
C ALA A 77 0.13 -10.89 -2.86
N ALA A 78 -1.07 -10.74 -3.42
CA ALA A 78 -1.75 -11.76 -4.23
C ALA A 78 -1.41 -11.61 -5.72
#